data_AF-A0A409WB79-F1
#
_entry.id   AF-A0A409WB79-F1
#
_cell.length_a   1.000
_cell.length_b   1.000
_cell.length_c   1.000
_cell.angle_alpha   90.00
_cell.angle_beta   90.00
_cell.angle_gamma   90.00
#
_symmetry.space_group_name_H-M   'P 1'
#
loop_
_entity.id
_entity.type
_entity.pdbx_description
1 polymer ?
#
loop_
_entity_poly.entity_id
_entity_poly.type
_entity_poly.pdbx_seq_one_letter_code
_entity_poly.pdbx_strand_id
1 'polypeptide(L)'
;LRAANTTQSSTITVYIDNQALLKALKFPRAKSGQWLVDGIVASAKEVPGKMKLAWISGHTDVKGNEAADEEAKKAASGSSSQRTDLPAILRGILPISASAERQVYHAELMQIWKSRWDSSPRAARFKQVDPEFTFAKFRKVSFCLNRAQSSLLVQVRTGHIPLNAHLHRINKSPSNKCPNCRERRGGERAVETVEHFIYECRAYRQLRREFYNRIKSNNPSMEQLTTSLKMAKPLLKFIAQTKRFKQYNDGLLERNLPESED
;
A
#
# COMPACT_ATOMS: atom_id res chain seq x y z
N LEU A 1 -42.31 -22.17 57.59
CA LEU A 1 -41.10 -22.17 56.74
C LEU A 1 -41.51 -22.53 55.32
N ARG A 2 -41.96 -21.55 54.53
CA ARG A 2 -42.20 -21.75 53.08
C ARG A 2 -40.96 -21.27 52.36
N ALA A 3 -40.28 -22.21 51.70
CA ALA A 3 -39.03 -21.99 50.99
C ALA A 3 -39.20 -20.87 49.96
N ALA A 4 -38.32 -19.87 50.05
CA ALA A 4 -38.17 -18.85 49.03
C ALA A 4 -37.67 -19.51 47.75
N ASN A 5 -38.49 -19.52 46.70
CA ASN A 5 -38.03 -19.81 45.35
C ASN A 5 -37.05 -18.71 44.95
N THR A 6 -35.77 -18.97 45.19
CA THR A 6 -34.67 -18.11 44.77
C THR A 6 -34.45 -18.41 43.29
N THR A 7 -35.06 -17.62 42.42
CA THR A 7 -34.76 -17.63 40.98
C THR A 7 -33.29 -17.24 40.82
N GLN A 8 -32.40 -18.23 40.69
CA GLN A 8 -31.01 -18.02 40.35
C GLN A 8 -30.97 -17.22 39.04
N SER A 9 -30.49 -15.99 39.09
CA SER A 9 -30.22 -15.19 37.90
C SER A 9 -29.08 -15.85 37.13
N SER A 10 -29.43 -16.64 36.11
CA SER A 10 -28.46 -17.28 35.22
C SER A 10 -27.63 -16.20 34.53
N THR A 11 -26.30 -16.30 34.66
CA THR A 11 -25.37 -15.43 33.92
C THR A 11 -24.97 -16.13 32.63
N ILE A 12 -25.22 -15.49 31.49
CA ILE A 12 -24.88 -16.00 30.16
C ILE A 12 -23.66 -15.24 29.66
N THR A 13 -22.60 -15.95 29.25
CA THR A 13 -21.40 -15.33 28.68
C THR A 13 -21.35 -15.63 27.18
N VAL A 14 -21.31 -14.59 26.35
CA VAL A 14 -21.18 -14.68 24.90
C VAL A 14 -19.78 -14.23 24.52
N TYR A 15 -19.07 -15.09 23.79
CA TYR A 15 -17.73 -14.81 23.29
C TYR A 15 -17.80 -14.26 21.86
N ILE A 16 -17.05 -13.18 21.59
CA ILE A 16 -17.09 -12.46 20.29
C ILE A 16 -15.65 -12.13 19.88
N ASP A 17 -15.26 -12.48 18.66
CA ASP A 17 -13.95 -12.12 18.09
C ASP A 17 -13.96 -10.76 17.35
N ASN A 18 -15.13 -10.31 16.93
CA ASN A 18 -15.34 -9.03 16.26
C ASN A 18 -15.19 -7.83 17.20
N GLN A 19 -13.96 -7.31 17.30
CA GLN A 19 -13.66 -6.10 18.06
C GLN A 19 -14.43 -4.86 17.58
N ALA A 20 -14.80 -4.78 16.30
CA ALA A 20 -15.56 -3.64 15.77
C ALA A 20 -16.99 -3.63 16.33
N LEU A 21 -17.63 -4.79 16.47
CA LEU A 21 -18.93 -4.94 17.12
C LEU A 21 -18.86 -4.55 18.60
N LEU A 22 -17.86 -5.05 19.34
CA LEU A 22 -17.69 -4.69 20.76
C LEU A 22 -17.49 -3.19 20.96
N LYS A 23 -16.72 -2.54 20.07
CA LYS A 23 -16.55 -1.08 20.06
C LYS A 23 -17.87 -0.36 19.74
N ALA A 24 -18.65 -0.86 18.78
CA ALA A 24 -19.94 -0.27 18.41
C ALA A 24 -20.99 -0.39 19.52
N LEU A 25 -21.01 -1.51 20.25
CA LEU A 25 -21.89 -1.72 21.41
C LEU A 25 -21.54 -0.77 22.56
N LYS A 26 -20.24 -0.52 22.80
CA LYS A 26 -19.78 0.39 23.85
C LYS A 26 -19.95 1.87 23.47
N PHE A 27 -19.77 2.20 22.20
CA PHE A 27 -19.83 3.56 21.67
C PHE A 27 -20.64 3.61 20.37
N PRO A 28 -21.99 3.66 20.47
CA PRO A 28 -22.87 3.72 19.31
C PRO A 28 -22.57 4.92 18.41
N ARG A 29 -22.64 4.75 17.09
CA ARG A 29 -22.44 5.83 16.11
C ARG A 29 -23.44 5.68 14.97
N ALA A 30 -23.89 6.79 14.38
CA ALA A 30 -24.75 6.79 13.20
C ALA A 30 -24.00 6.31 11.94
N LYS A 31 -23.81 4.99 11.81
CA LYS A 31 -23.22 4.32 10.64
C LYS A 31 -24.26 3.40 9.99
N SER A 32 -24.03 3.00 8.74
CA SER A 32 -24.94 2.15 7.94
C SER A 32 -25.31 0.80 8.58
N GLY A 33 -24.49 0.27 9.49
CA GLY A 33 -24.76 -0.96 10.23
C GLY A 33 -25.33 -0.76 11.64
N GLN A 34 -25.62 0.47 12.08
CA GLN A 34 -26.08 0.72 13.45
C GLN A 34 -27.42 0.04 13.75
N TRP A 35 -28.32 -0.06 12.77
CA TRP A 35 -29.59 -0.76 12.93
C TRP A 35 -29.43 -2.26 13.25
N LEU A 36 -28.34 -2.91 12.79
CA LEU A 36 -28.00 -4.29 13.18
C LEU A 36 -27.54 -4.35 14.63
N VAL A 37 -26.72 -3.39 15.07
CA VAL A 37 -26.27 -3.28 16.46
C VAL A 37 -27.46 -3.07 17.38
N ASP A 38 -28.40 -2.20 17.00
CA ASP A 38 -29.63 -1.96 17.76
C ASP A 38 -30.51 -3.21 17.81
N GLY A 39 -30.59 -3.97 16.71
CA GLY A 39 -31.25 -5.28 16.65
C GLY A 39 -30.63 -6.30 17.60
N ILE A 40 -29.30 -6.39 17.67
CA ILE A 40 -28.58 -7.26 18.62
C ILE A 40 -28.90 -6.84 20.06
N VAL A 41 -28.89 -5.54 20.36
CA VAL A 41 -29.23 -5.02 21.69
C VAL A 41 -30.70 -5.30 22.05
N ALA A 42 -31.62 -5.24 21.08
CA ALA A 42 -33.02 -5.59 21.29
C ALA A 42 -33.17 -7.08 21.63
N SER A 43 -32.60 -7.98 20.82
CA SER A 43 -32.63 -9.43 21.06
C SER A 43 -31.95 -9.80 22.39
N ALA A 44 -30.87 -9.12 22.75
CA ALA A 44 -30.18 -9.30 24.02
C ALA A 44 -31.07 -9.03 25.25
N LYS A 45 -32.02 -8.09 25.14
CA LYS A 45 -32.95 -7.74 26.23
C LYS A 45 -34.05 -8.77 26.43
N GLU A 46 -34.34 -9.60 25.42
CA GLU A 46 -35.35 -10.66 25.49
C GLU A 46 -34.82 -11.92 26.19
N VAL A 47 -33.50 -12.05 26.32
CA VAL A 47 -32.87 -13.20 26.98
C VAL A 47 -32.98 -13.05 28.51
N PRO A 48 -33.56 -14.04 29.22
CA PRO A 48 -33.64 -13.99 30.67
C PRO A 48 -32.26 -14.20 31.31
N GLY A 49 -31.86 -13.29 32.19
CA GLY A 49 -30.61 -13.38 32.95
C GLY A 49 -29.62 -12.26 32.66
N LYS A 50 -28.43 -12.34 33.28
CA LYS A 50 -27.38 -11.34 33.09
C LYS A 50 -26.46 -11.76 31.95
N MET A 51 -26.45 -11.01 30.85
CA MET A 51 -25.55 -11.28 29.74
C MET A 51 -24.19 -10.57 29.91
N LYS A 52 -23.10 -11.29 29.70
CA LYS A 52 -21.73 -10.79 29.66
C LYS A 52 -21.16 -11.03 28.28
N LEU A 53 -20.52 -10.02 27.69
CA LEU A 53 -19.77 -10.17 26.45
C LEU A 53 -18.28 -10.25 26.77
N ALA A 54 -17.59 -11.24 26.21
CA ALA A 54 -16.16 -11.43 26.36
C ALA A 54 -15.48 -11.47 24.98
N TRP A 55 -14.39 -10.73 24.83
CA TRP A 55 -13.59 -10.80 23.61
C TRP A 55 -12.73 -12.06 23.61
N ILE A 56 -12.64 -12.71 22.45
CA ILE A 56 -11.69 -13.81 22.20
C ILE A 56 -10.90 -13.53 20.93
N SER A 57 -9.69 -14.08 20.85
CA SER A 57 -8.92 -14.01 19.61
C SER A 57 -9.59 -14.87 18.54
N GLY A 58 -9.70 -14.33 17.32
CA GLY A 58 -9.99 -15.14 16.14
C GLY A 58 -8.80 -16.04 15.80
N HIS A 59 -9.06 -17.15 15.11
CA HIS A 59 -8.05 -18.06 14.56
C HIS A 59 -7.07 -18.68 15.58
N THR A 60 -7.54 -18.95 16.80
CA THR A 60 -6.76 -19.65 17.84
C THR A 60 -7.33 -21.03 18.19
N ASP A 61 -7.84 -21.76 17.21
CA ASP A 61 -8.34 -23.15 17.33
C ASP A 61 -9.41 -23.37 18.42
N VAL A 62 -10.16 -22.32 18.79
CA VAL A 62 -11.29 -22.45 19.71
C VAL A 62 -12.47 -23.01 18.92
N LYS A 63 -12.69 -24.32 19.03
CA LYS A 63 -13.72 -25.09 18.30
C LYS A 63 -15.07 -24.38 18.14
N GLY A 64 -15.58 -23.74 19.19
CA GLY A 64 -16.85 -23.01 19.15
C GLY A 64 -16.80 -21.73 18.31
N ASN A 65 -15.70 -20.97 18.36
CA ASN A 65 -15.51 -19.78 17.53
C ASN A 65 -15.32 -20.15 16.06
N GLU A 66 -14.57 -21.22 15.79
CA GLU A 66 -14.34 -21.70 14.43
C GLU A 66 -15.62 -22.17 13.75
N ALA A 67 -16.47 -22.91 14.48
CA ALA A 67 -17.79 -23.30 13.97
C ALA A 67 -18.67 -22.08 13.66
N ALA A 68 -18.64 -21.06 14.52
CA ALA A 68 -19.38 -19.81 14.29
C ALA A 68 -18.84 -19.03 13.07
N ASP A 69 -17.51 -18.96 12.92
CA ASP A 69 -16.86 -18.31 11.76
C ASP A 69 -17.13 -19.06 10.45
N GLU A 70 -17.16 -20.40 10.48
CA GLU A 70 -17.52 -21.22 9.32
C GLU A 70 -18.96 -20.95 8.87
N GLU A 71 -19.93 -20.93 9.80
CA GLU A 71 -21.32 -20.60 9.47
C GLU A 71 -21.47 -19.15 8.99
N ALA A 72 -20.74 -18.20 9.58
CA ALA A 72 -20.72 -16.82 9.11
C ALA A 72 -20.17 -16.69 7.68
N LYS A 73 -19.14 -17.49 7.32
CA LYS A 73 -18.59 -17.57 5.95
C LYS A 73 -19.59 -18.18 4.96
N LYS A 74 -20.28 -19.26 5.35
CA LYS A 74 -21.37 -19.85 4.55
C LYS A 74 -22.45 -18.80 4.27
N ALA A 75 -22.86 -18.07 5.29
CA ALA A 75 -23.84 -16.99 5.15
C ALA A 75 -23.35 -15.89 4.20
N ALA A 76 -22.09 -15.46 4.34
CA ALA A 76 -21.49 -14.47 3.45
C ALA A 76 -21.37 -14.95 1.99
N SER A 77 -21.28 -16.26 1.74
CA SER A 77 -21.31 -16.85 0.40
C SER A 77 -22.71 -17.01 -0.22
N GLY A 78 -23.76 -16.59 0.48
CA GLY A 78 -25.14 -16.60 -0.01
C GLY A 78 -26.02 -17.70 0.55
N SER A 79 -25.50 -18.57 1.43
CA SER A 79 -26.32 -19.50 2.20
C SER A 79 -27.15 -18.72 3.23
N SER A 80 -28.34 -19.22 3.57
CA SER A 80 -29.16 -18.62 4.62
C SER A 80 -29.96 -19.68 5.34
N SER A 81 -30.24 -19.46 6.62
CA SER A 81 -31.19 -20.28 7.37
C SER A 81 -32.60 -20.12 6.83
N GLN A 82 -33.52 -20.98 7.27
CA GLN A 82 -34.93 -20.80 6.93
C GLN A 82 -35.44 -19.44 7.42
N ARG A 83 -36.33 -18.82 6.67
CA ARG A 83 -36.86 -17.48 6.95
C ARG A 83 -37.48 -17.36 8.35
N THR A 84 -38.06 -18.45 8.86
CA THR A 84 -38.66 -18.55 10.20
C THR A 84 -37.64 -18.44 11.32
N ASP A 85 -36.43 -18.96 11.09
CA ASP A 85 -35.36 -19.05 12.08
C ASP A 85 -34.56 -17.74 12.17
N LEU A 86 -34.68 -16.89 11.14
CA LEU A 86 -34.05 -15.58 11.12
C LEU A 86 -34.77 -14.59 12.06
N PRO A 87 -34.03 -13.72 12.77
CA PRO A 87 -34.59 -12.56 13.46
C PRO A 87 -35.44 -11.72 12.50
N ALA A 88 -36.54 -11.16 12.98
CA ALA A 88 -37.49 -10.39 12.15
C ALA A 88 -36.80 -9.28 11.33
N ILE A 89 -35.80 -8.63 11.92
CA ILE A 89 -35.00 -7.56 11.30
C ILE A 89 -34.15 -8.03 10.10
N LEU A 90 -33.89 -9.34 9.99
CA LEU A 90 -33.11 -9.96 8.92
C LEU A 90 -33.99 -10.71 7.88
N ARG A 91 -35.32 -10.73 8.07
CA ARG A 91 -36.26 -11.33 7.11
C ARG A 91 -36.52 -10.41 5.91
N GLY A 92 -36.19 -9.12 6.02
CA GLY A 92 -36.34 -8.14 4.95
C GLY A 92 -35.18 -8.15 3.95
N ILE A 93 -35.28 -7.33 2.92
CA ILE A 93 -34.15 -7.02 2.05
C ILE A 93 -33.17 -6.17 2.86
N LEU A 94 -31.92 -6.63 2.96
CA LEU A 94 -30.87 -5.87 3.63
C LEU A 94 -30.50 -4.63 2.80
N PRO A 95 -30.26 -3.48 3.42
CA PRO A 95 -29.75 -2.31 2.72
C PRO A 95 -28.43 -2.62 2.02
N ILE A 96 -28.26 -2.08 0.81
CA ILE A 96 -26.99 -2.19 0.08
C ILE A 96 -25.89 -1.50 0.88
N SER A 97 -24.81 -2.24 1.14
CA SER A 97 -23.65 -1.68 1.79
C SER A 97 -22.90 -0.76 0.82
N ALA A 98 -22.91 0.55 1.08
CA ALA A 98 -22.17 1.52 0.27
C ALA A 98 -20.67 1.19 0.17
N SER A 99 -20.08 0.52 1.18
CA SER A 99 -18.69 0.08 1.10
C SER A 99 -18.52 -1.13 0.19
N ALA A 100 -19.45 -2.09 0.20
CA ALA A 100 -19.41 -3.24 -0.70
C ALA A 100 -19.57 -2.78 -2.16
N GLU A 101 -20.52 -1.88 -2.42
CA GLU A 101 -20.75 -1.31 -3.75
C GLU A 101 -19.50 -0.60 -4.28
N ARG A 102 -18.85 0.22 -3.44
CA ARG A 102 -17.58 0.88 -3.81
C ARG A 102 -16.47 -0.11 -4.12
N GLN A 103 -16.40 -1.25 -3.42
CA GLN A 103 -15.40 -2.28 -3.68
C GLN A 103 -15.64 -2.98 -5.03
N VAL A 104 -16.89 -3.32 -5.33
CA VAL A 104 -17.28 -3.90 -6.64
C VAL A 104 -16.95 -2.92 -7.75
N TYR A 105 -17.42 -1.67 -7.65
CA TYR A 105 -17.15 -0.64 -8.64
C TYR A 105 -15.64 -0.37 -8.84
N HIS A 106 -14.87 -0.33 -7.74
CA HIS A 106 -13.42 -0.19 -7.83
C HIS A 106 -12.77 -1.39 -8.55
N ALA A 107 -13.23 -2.62 -8.29
CA ALA A 107 -12.72 -3.80 -8.99
C ALA A 107 -13.01 -3.75 -10.49
N GLU A 108 -14.21 -3.35 -10.89
CA GLU A 108 -14.58 -3.13 -12.30
C GLU A 108 -13.69 -2.07 -12.96
N LEU A 109 -13.51 -0.92 -12.31
CA LEU A 109 -12.63 0.15 -12.81
C LEU A 109 -11.19 -0.34 -13.02
N MET A 110 -10.67 -1.16 -12.11
CA MET A 110 -9.33 -1.74 -12.24
C MET A 110 -9.23 -2.69 -13.44
N GLN A 111 -10.28 -3.46 -13.75
CA GLN A 111 -10.31 -4.31 -14.94
C GLN A 111 -10.35 -3.49 -16.23
N ILE A 112 -11.22 -2.48 -16.30
CA ILE A 112 -11.31 -1.57 -17.45
C ILE A 112 -9.97 -0.88 -17.68
N TRP A 113 -9.35 -0.38 -16.61
CA TRP A 113 -8.05 0.28 -16.70
C TRP A 113 -6.96 -0.68 -17.17
N LYS A 114 -6.92 -1.90 -16.63
CA LYS A 114 -5.94 -2.92 -17.03
C LYS A 114 -6.06 -3.25 -18.52
N SER A 115 -7.27 -3.49 -19.00
CA SER A 115 -7.53 -3.70 -20.42
C SER A 115 -7.04 -2.53 -21.29
N ARG A 116 -7.38 -1.29 -20.91
CA ARG A 116 -6.91 -0.08 -21.63
C ARG A 116 -5.39 0.05 -21.64
N TRP A 117 -4.74 -0.30 -20.54
CA TRP A 117 -3.30 -0.27 -20.44
C TRP A 117 -2.66 -1.33 -21.33
N ASP A 118 -3.10 -2.58 -21.22
CA ASP A 118 -2.53 -3.71 -21.98
C ASP A 118 -2.70 -3.52 -23.50
N SER A 119 -3.78 -2.87 -23.95
CA SER A 119 -3.98 -2.50 -25.37
C SER A 119 -3.17 -1.27 -25.82
N SER A 120 -2.50 -0.55 -24.93
CA SER A 120 -1.77 0.67 -25.26
C SER A 120 -0.41 0.35 -25.90
N PRO A 121 0.00 1.03 -26.98
CA PRO A 121 1.35 0.93 -27.52
C PRO A 121 2.43 1.47 -26.55
N ARG A 122 2.02 2.11 -25.44
CA ARG A 122 2.92 2.51 -24.36
C ARG A 122 3.24 1.36 -23.40
N ALA A 123 2.38 0.35 -23.27
CA ALA A 123 2.60 -0.76 -22.35
C ALA A 123 3.86 -1.56 -22.69
N ALA A 124 4.06 -1.88 -23.97
CA ALA A 124 5.28 -2.57 -24.43
C ALA A 124 6.56 -1.79 -24.07
N ARG A 125 6.54 -0.46 -24.22
CA ARG A 125 7.69 0.41 -23.88
C ARG A 125 7.93 0.51 -22.38
N PHE A 126 6.87 0.50 -21.59
CA PHE A 126 6.97 0.68 -20.14
C PHE A 126 7.22 -0.62 -19.37
N LYS A 127 7.02 -1.79 -20.01
CA LYS A 127 7.27 -3.11 -19.40
C LYS A 127 8.69 -3.28 -18.86
N GLN A 128 9.68 -2.61 -19.48
CA GLN A 128 11.08 -2.61 -19.02
C GLN A 128 11.31 -1.70 -17.80
N VAL A 129 10.41 -0.75 -17.53
CA VAL A 129 10.52 0.24 -16.45
C VAL A 129 9.70 -0.18 -15.22
N ASP A 130 8.53 -0.77 -15.44
CA ASP A 130 7.68 -1.32 -14.39
C ASP A 130 6.81 -2.45 -15.00
N PRO A 131 7.11 -3.73 -14.72
CA PRO A 131 6.36 -4.86 -15.28
C PRO A 131 4.90 -4.92 -14.82
N GLU A 132 4.61 -4.44 -13.60
CA GLU A 132 3.26 -4.49 -13.03
C GLU A 132 2.45 -3.20 -13.27
N PHE A 133 3.10 -2.09 -13.69
CA PHE A 133 2.57 -0.76 -14.08
C PHE A 133 1.52 -0.09 -13.18
N THR A 134 0.94 -0.77 -12.20
CA THR A 134 0.06 -0.17 -11.19
C THR A 134 0.77 0.90 -10.38
N PHE A 135 2.11 0.98 -10.50
CA PHE A 135 2.99 1.87 -9.78
C PHE A 135 2.72 1.86 -8.28
N ALA A 136 2.09 0.82 -7.71
CA ALA A 136 1.59 0.89 -6.35
C ALA A 136 2.76 1.18 -5.37
N LYS A 137 3.89 0.51 -5.58
CA LYS A 137 5.13 0.73 -4.82
C LYS A 137 5.73 2.11 -5.10
N PHE A 138 5.85 2.49 -6.37
CA PHE A 138 6.41 3.79 -6.76
C PHE A 138 5.58 4.98 -6.26
N ARG A 139 4.25 4.88 -6.36
CA ARG A 139 3.29 5.89 -5.93
C ARG A 139 3.35 6.10 -4.42
N LYS A 140 3.48 5.02 -3.64
CA LYS A 140 3.74 5.11 -2.19
C LYS A 140 5.02 5.91 -1.89
N VAL A 141 6.11 5.64 -2.61
CA VAL A 141 7.37 6.39 -2.46
C VAL A 141 7.21 7.86 -2.89
N SER A 142 6.62 8.10 -4.05
CA SER A 142 6.41 9.43 -4.64
C SER A 142 5.57 10.35 -3.75
N PHE A 143 4.59 9.82 -3.02
CA PHE A 143 3.81 10.59 -2.05
C PHE A 143 4.61 11.03 -0.81
N CYS A 144 5.72 10.35 -0.52
CA CYS A 144 6.62 10.70 0.59
C CYS A 144 7.77 11.62 0.17
N LEU A 145 7.74 12.13 -1.07
CA LEU A 145 8.80 12.94 -1.66
C LEU A 145 8.20 14.25 -2.20
N ASN A 146 9.00 15.30 -2.20
CA ASN A 146 8.57 16.54 -2.81
C ASN A 146 8.53 16.44 -4.36
N ARG A 147 7.93 17.44 -5.01
CA ARG A 147 7.75 17.47 -6.47
C ARG A 147 9.06 17.28 -7.23
N ALA A 148 10.15 17.92 -6.80
CA ALA A 148 11.44 17.85 -7.49
C ALA A 148 12.05 16.44 -7.38
N GLN A 149 12.02 15.86 -6.19
CA GLN A 149 12.48 14.50 -5.93
C GLN A 149 11.68 13.47 -6.73
N SER A 150 10.35 13.54 -6.71
CA SER A 150 9.47 12.64 -7.46
C SER A 150 9.69 12.77 -8.97
N SER A 151 9.83 14.00 -9.48
CA SER A 151 10.14 14.22 -10.89
C SER A 151 11.47 13.58 -11.29
N LEU A 152 12.52 13.77 -10.49
CA LEU A 152 13.84 13.19 -10.78
C LEU A 152 13.80 11.65 -10.76
N LEU A 153 13.09 11.03 -9.82
CA LEU A 153 12.95 9.57 -9.82
C LEU A 153 12.24 9.06 -11.09
N VAL A 154 11.20 9.74 -11.56
CA VAL A 154 10.55 9.38 -12.84
C VAL A 154 11.54 9.49 -14.00
N GLN A 155 12.36 10.56 -14.05
CA GLN A 155 13.37 10.75 -15.09
C GLN A 155 14.44 9.65 -15.06
N VAL A 156 14.91 9.27 -13.87
CA VAL A 156 15.84 8.15 -13.66
C VAL A 156 15.23 6.84 -14.16
N ARG A 157 13.98 6.55 -13.77
CA ARG A 157 13.29 5.31 -14.17
C ARG A 157 13.06 5.21 -15.68
N THR A 158 12.71 6.32 -16.31
CA THR A 158 12.33 6.35 -17.74
C THR A 158 13.51 6.60 -18.67
N GLY A 159 14.69 6.95 -18.13
CA GLY A 159 15.84 7.40 -18.92
C GLY A 159 15.65 8.79 -19.55
N HIS A 160 14.53 9.47 -19.30
CA HIS A 160 14.26 10.85 -19.77
C HIS A 160 14.85 11.88 -18.81
N ILE A 161 16.16 11.78 -18.58
CA ILE A 161 16.93 12.64 -17.69
C ILE A 161 17.95 13.43 -18.53
N PRO A 162 18.35 14.67 -18.15
CA PRO A 162 19.30 15.47 -18.93
C PRO A 162 20.77 14.98 -18.86
N LEU A 163 20.99 13.69 -19.15
CA LEU A 163 22.28 13.09 -19.45
C LEU A 163 22.49 13.07 -20.97
N ASN A 164 23.75 13.08 -21.41
CA ASN A 164 24.10 13.28 -22.81
C ASN A 164 23.54 12.21 -23.75
N ALA A 165 23.34 10.96 -23.31
CA ALA A 165 22.69 9.95 -24.14
C ALA A 165 21.27 10.36 -24.55
N HIS A 166 20.48 10.87 -23.59
CA HIS A 166 19.14 11.35 -23.88
C HIS A 166 19.17 12.67 -24.65
N LEU A 167 20.00 13.64 -24.22
CA LEU A 167 20.09 14.95 -24.85
C LEU A 167 20.53 14.88 -26.31
N HIS A 168 21.49 14.01 -26.65
CA HIS A 168 21.92 13.79 -28.03
C HIS A 168 20.80 13.17 -28.87
N ARG A 169 20.05 12.19 -28.32
CA ARG A 169 18.90 11.57 -29.00
C ARG A 169 17.81 12.58 -29.38
N ILE A 170 17.68 13.67 -28.62
CA ILE A 170 16.72 14.76 -28.91
C ILE A 170 17.35 15.99 -29.54
N ASN A 171 18.58 15.87 -30.08
CA ASN A 171 19.33 16.96 -30.73
C ASN A 171 19.56 18.20 -29.83
N LYS A 172 19.73 17.99 -28.52
CA LYS A 172 20.06 19.05 -27.53
C LYS A 172 21.49 18.97 -27.01
N SER A 173 22.27 17.99 -27.46
CA SER A 173 23.71 17.88 -27.17
C SER A 173 24.44 17.43 -28.44
N PRO A 174 25.64 17.96 -28.73
CA PRO A 174 26.45 17.55 -29.88
C PRO A 174 27.07 16.15 -29.71
N SER A 175 27.04 15.57 -28.50
CA SER A 175 27.59 14.24 -28.24
C SER A 175 26.77 13.48 -27.20
N ASN A 176 26.69 12.16 -27.35
CA ASN A 176 26.09 11.24 -26.36
C ASN A 176 27.07 10.79 -25.25
N LYS A 177 28.33 11.25 -25.33
CA LYS A 177 29.42 10.77 -24.48
C LYS A 177 29.45 11.47 -23.12
N CYS A 178 29.89 10.75 -22.09
CA CYS A 178 30.01 11.26 -20.73
C CYS A 178 31.16 12.28 -20.64
N PRO A 179 30.90 13.51 -20.14
CA PRO A 179 31.91 14.55 -20.07
C PRO A 179 33.00 14.25 -19.02
N ASN A 180 32.66 13.45 -17.99
CA ASN A 180 33.53 13.17 -16.85
C ASN A 180 34.32 11.85 -17.00
N CYS A 181 34.06 11.08 -18.06
CA CYS A 181 34.86 9.90 -18.35
C CYS A 181 36.09 10.28 -19.18
N ARG A 182 37.21 9.65 -18.85
CA ARG A 182 38.37 9.57 -19.75
C ARG A 182 38.09 8.56 -20.86
N GLU A 183 38.86 8.64 -21.93
CA GLU A 183 38.84 7.67 -23.03
C GLU A 183 39.10 6.26 -22.50
N ARG A 184 38.31 5.29 -22.96
CA ARG A 184 38.50 3.86 -22.67
C ARG A 184 39.57 3.30 -23.63
N ARG A 185 40.01 2.05 -23.42
CA ARG A 185 40.83 1.35 -24.43
C ARG A 185 40.04 1.35 -25.75
N GLY A 186 40.60 1.97 -26.79
CA GLY A 186 39.90 2.25 -28.06
C GLY A 186 39.55 3.73 -28.31
N GLY A 187 40.02 4.66 -27.47
CA GLY A 187 39.97 6.11 -27.78
C GLY A 187 38.62 6.79 -27.55
N GLU A 188 37.56 6.04 -27.22
CA GLU A 188 36.24 6.61 -27.02
C GLU A 188 35.82 6.73 -25.55
N ARG A 189 35.13 7.83 -25.23
CA ARG A 189 34.45 8.00 -23.94
C ARG A 189 33.21 7.11 -23.86
N ALA A 190 32.77 6.79 -22.64
CA ALA A 190 31.52 6.05 -22.40
C ALA A 190 30.30 6.86 -22.84
N VAL A 191 29.23 6.20 -23.27
CA VAL A 191 27.92 6.85 -23.47
C VAL A 191 27.31 7.20 -22.11
N GLU A 192 26.78 8.42 -21.95
CA GLU A 192 26.23 8.89 -20.66
C GLU A 192 24.76 8.44 -20.48
N THR A 193 24.54 7.15 -20.25
CA THR A 193 23.21 6.61 -19.88
C THR A 193 22.96 6.69 -18.37
N VAL A 194 21.73 6.39 -17.93
CA VAL A 194 21.39 6.27 -16.50
C VAL A 194 22.21 5.16 -15.85
N GLU A 195 22.34 4.02 -16.54
CA GLU A 195 23.11 2.86 -16.09
C GLU A 195 24.57 3.25 -15.90
N HIS A 196 25.16 3.93 -16.89
CA HIS A 196 26.51 4.43 -16.78
C HIS A 196 26.67 5.39 -15.60
N PHE A 197 25.76 6.36 -15.46
CA PHE A 197 25.81 7.38 -14.42
C PHE A 197 25.72 6.76 -13.01
N ILE A 198 24.73 5.88 -12.77
CA ILE A 198 24.42 5.30 -11.45
C ILE A 198 25.33 4.13 -11.09
N TYR A 199 25.79 3.31 -12.03
CA TYR A 199 26.53 2.07 -11.72
C TYR A 199 28.02 2.10 -12.13
N GLU A 200 28.40 2.82 -13.19
CA GLU A 200 29.72 2.60 -13.83
C GLU A 200 30.68 3.80 -13.78
N CYS A 201 30.16 5.03 -13.83
CA CYS A 201 30.94 6.23 -14.12
C CYS A 201 32.06 6.44 -13.09
N ARG A 202 33.33 6.30 -13.53
CA ARG A 202 34.49 6.32 -12.62
C ARG A 202 34.62 7.63 -11.84
N ALA A 203 34.19 8.75 -12.42
CA ALA A 203 34.19 10.05 -11.77
C ALA A 203 33.35 10.08 -10.48
N TYR A 204 32.31 9.26 -10.38
CA TYR A 204 31.43 9.19 -9.22
C TYR A 204 31.69 7.96 -8.33
N ARG A 205 32.82 7.26 -8.51
CA ARG A 205 33.12 6.01 -7.77
C ARG A 205 33.06 6.19 -6.25
N GLN A 206 33.62 7.28 -5.73
CA GLN A 206 33.63 7.53 -4.27
C GLN A 206 32.22 7.80 -3.73
N LEU A 207 31.47 8.69 -4.37
CA LEU A 207 30.08 8.98 -4.02
C LEU A 207 29.20 7.71 -4.12
N ARG A 208 29.42 6.88 -5.14
CA ARG A 208 28.69 5.62 -5.32
C ARG A 208 28.99 4.63 -4.19
N ARG A 209 30.24 4.57 -3.72
CA ARG A 209 30.63 3.72 -2.57
C ARG A 209 29.90 4.15 -1.31
N GLU A 210 29.87 5.46 -1.02
CA GLU A 210 29.12 6.00 0.12
C GLU A 210 27.62 5.71 0.02
N PHE A 211 27.07 5.86 -1.19
CA PHE A 211 25.69 5.51 -1.48
C PHE A 211 25.37 4.02 -1.22
N TYR A 212 26.18 3.10 -1.74
CA TYR A 212 26.00 1.66 -1.56
C TYR A 212 26.13 1.22 -0.09
N ASN A 213 27.06 1.83 0.64
CA ASN A 213 27.20 1.61 2.09
C ASN A 213 25.94 2.03 2.85
N ARG A 214 25.33 3.19 2.49
CA ARG A 214 24.10 3.67 3.14
C ARG A 214 22.90 2.74 2.90
N ILE A 215 22.74 2.23 1.68
CA ILE A 215 21.63 1.32 1.36
C ILE A 215 21.91 -0.14 1.72
N LYS A 216 23.13 -0.45 2.20
CA LYS A 216 23.60 -1.82 2.53
C LYS A 216 23.38 -2.80 1.37
N SER A 217 23.66 -2.36 0.14
CA SER A 217 23.52 -3.16 -1.08
C SER A 217 24.59 -2.77 -2.10
N ASN A 218 25.24 -3.79 -2.68
CA ASN A 218 26.36 -3.60 -3.61
C ASN A 218 25.93 -3.52 -5.08
N ASN A 219 24.73 -3.98 -5.43
CA ASN A 219 24.21 -3.94 -6.80
C ASN A 219 22.67 -3.89 -6.81
N PRO A 220 22.06 -2.80 -6.31
CA PRO A 220 20.61 -2.67 -6.28
C PRO A 220 20.03 -2.49 -7.69
N SER A 221 18.91 -3.14 -8.00
CA SER A 221 18.22 -2.92 -9.27
C SER A 221 17.61 -1.52 -9.34
N MET A 222 17.40 -1.00 -10.56
CA MET A 222 16.74 0.30 -10.75
C MET A 222 15.35 0.35 -10.11
N GLU A 223 14.64 -0.77 -10.15
CA GLU A 223 13.34 -0.92 -9.50
C GLU A 223 13.46 -0.75 -7.98
N GLN A 224 14.39 -1.46 -7.33
CA GLN A 224 14.61 -1.36 -5.88
C GLN A 224 14.99 0.07 -5.47
N LEU A 225 15.86 0.72 -6.23
CA LEU A 225 16.31 2.08 -5.97
C LEU A 225 15.18 3.13 -6.02
N THR A 226 14.10 2.84 -6.73
CA THR A 226 13.02 3.81 -6.99
C THR A 226 11.67 3.41 -6.36
N THR A 227 11.55 2.18 -5.86
CA THR A 227 10.33 1.66 -5.19
C THR A 227 10.46 1.50 -3.68
N SER A 228 11.66 1.69 -3.12
CA SER A 228 11.92 1.69 -1.68
C SER A 228 12.32 3.08 -1.21
N LEU A 229 11.59 3.66 -0.26
CA LEU A 229 11.92 4.99 0.29
C LEU A 229 13.31 5.00 0.94
N LYS A 230 13.70 3.88 1.58
CA LYS A 230 15.02 3.67 2.18
C LYS A 230 16.16 3.72 1.16
N MET A 231 15.90 3.44 -0.11
CA MET A 231 16.91 3.49 -1.18
C MET A 231 16.78 4.76 -2.05
N ALA A 232 15.55 5.22 -2.28
CA ALA A 232 15.26 6.39 -3.09
C ALA A 232 15.85 7.68 -2.49
N LYS A 233 15.72 7.90 -1.18
CA LYS A 233 16.30 9.07 -0.51
C LYS A 233 17.84 9.09 -0.64
N PRO A 234 18.58 8.01 -0.32
CA PRO A 234 20.02 7.94 -0.59
C PRO A 234 20.40 8.11 -2.06
N LEU A 235 19.62 7.57 -3.01
CA LEU A 235 19.85 7.77 -4.44
C LEU A 235 19.75 9.26 -4.81
N LEU A 236 18.69 9.95 -4.36
CA LEU A 236 18.50 11.38 -4.63
C LEU A 236 19.65 12.21 -4.04
N LYS A 237 20.13 11.86 -2.84
CA LYS A 237 21.31 12.48 -2.22
C LYS A 237 22.58 12.25 -3.05
N PHE A 238 22.82 11.02 -3.51
CA PHE A 238 23.92 10.70 -4.41
C PHE A 238 23.87 11.58 -5.67
N ILE A 239 22.70 11.67 -6.31
CA ILE A 239 22.51 12.48 -7.52
C ILE A 239 22.80 13.97 -7.24
N ALA A 240 22.29 14.53 -6.14
CA ALA A 240 22.56 15.91 -5.74
C ALA A 240 24.07 16.16 -5.50
N GLN A 241 24.76 15.23 -4.85
CA GLN A 241 26.20 15.33 -4.58
C GLN A 241 27.06 15.30 -5.85
N THR A 242 26.60 14.65 -6.92
CA THR A 242 27.31 14.70 -8.22
C THR A 242 27.33 16.09 -8.84
N LYS A 243 26.41 16.99 -8.43
CA LYS A 243 26.18 18.32 -9.00
C LYS A 243 25.91 18.31 -10.52
N ARG A 244 25.58 17.15 -11.10
CA ARG A 244 25.34 16.99 -12.54
C ARG A 244 24.08 17.71 -13.02
N PHE A 245 23.09 17.87 -12.13
CA PHE A 245 21.79 18.46 -12.45
C PHE A 245 21.49 19.68 -11.56
N LYS A 246 22.23 20.77 -11.81
CA LYS A 246 22.13 22.01 -11.02
C LYS A 246 20.69 22.52 -10.82
N GLN A 247 19.84 22.36 -11.84
CA GLN A 247 18.43 22.78 -11.83
C GLN A 247 17.55 22.10 -10.77
N TYR A 248 17.98 20.96 -10.20
CA TYR A 248 17.22 20.24 -9.17
C TYR A 248 17.85 20.33 -7.78
N ASN A 249 19.10 20.79 -7.66
CA ASN A 249 19.88 20.66 -6.42
C ASN A 249 19.21 21.30 -5.20
N ASP A 250 18.55 22.45 -5.38
CA ASP A 250 17.88 23.17 -4.28
C ASP A 250 16.64 22.43 -3.75
N GLY A 251 16.02 21.58 -4.57
CA GLY A 251 14.82 20.79 -4.21
C GLY A 251 15.12 19.33 -3.83
N LEU A 252 16.32 18.83 -4.11
CA LEU A 252 16.71 17.45 -3.78
C LEU A 252 17.16 17.26 -2.34
N LEU A 253 17.73 18.31 -1.75
CA LEU A 253 18.18 18.34 -0.36
C LEU A 253 17.08 18.99 0.48
N GLU A 254 16.18 18.20 1.05
CA GLU A 254 15.30 18.74 2.11
C GLU A 254 16.16 19.11 3.33
N ARG A 255 15.91 20.31 3.88
CA ARG A 255 16.34 20.68 5.24
C ARG A 255 15.89 19.55 6.17
N ASN A 256 16.81 19.03 6.97
CA ASN A 256 16.55 17.98 7.96
C ASN A 256 15.21 18.24 8.67
N LEU A 257 14.16 17.48 8.31
CA LEU A 257 13.03 17.30 9.21
C LEU A 257 13.55 16.37 10.31
N PRO A 258 13.35 16.72 11.59
CA PRO A 258 13.88 15.94 12.70
C PRO A 258 13.42 14.50 12.54
N GLU A 259 14.39 13.57 12.66
CA GLU A 259 14.08 12.16 12.78
C GLU A 259 13.14 12.02 13.97
N SER A 260 11.87 11.73 13.70
CA SER A 260 10.93 11.36 14.74
C SER A 260 11.42 10.03 15.29
N GLU A 261 12.00 10.08 16.48
CA GLU A 261 12.01 8.97 17.43
C GLU A 261 10.56 8.51 17.61
N ASP A 262 10.30 7.24 17.29
CA ASP A 262 9.34 6.33 17.93
C ASP A 262 9.39 4.95 17.21
#